data_AF-B9DIF9-F1
#
_entry.id   AF-B9DIF9-F1
#
_cell.length_a   1.000
_cell.length_b   1.000
_cell.length_c   1.000
_cell.angle_alpha   90.00
_cell.angle_beta   90.00
_cell.angle_gamma   90.00
#
_symmetry.space_group_name_H-M   'P 1'
#
loop_
_entity.id
_entity.type
_entity.pdbx_description
1 polymer ?
#
loop_
_entity_poly.entity_id
_entity_poly.type
_entity_poly.pdbx_seq_one_letter_code
_entity_poly.pdbx_strand_id
1 'polypeptide(L)'
;MEQINQDLKSAIRNFYIAIPQINKEITNILRQIELKSGQVLSFEQITALSIIHSNESITINELAEEQKIFKTAASKRIKKLEECGYVQIFPTDDKRLKAVCLTLEEELLLEEATVALTHSIKQCLDCCKTEQEFEEFVEQLIYFKKLFI
;
A
#
# COMPACT_ATOMS: atom_id res chain seq x y z
N MET A 1 30.94 -23.19 -4.61
CA MET A 1 29.51 -23.57 -4.79
C MET A 1 28.77 -23.64 -3.45
N GLU A 2 29.34 -24.26 -2.42
CA GLU A 2 28.69 -24.39 -1.10
C GLU A 2 28.54 -23.06 -0.34
N GLN A 3 29.55 -22.18 -0.39
CA GLN A 3 29.50 -20.83 0.22
C GLN A 3 28.48 -19.90 -0.47
N ILE A 4 28.45 -19.86 -1.81
CA ILE A 4 27.46 -19.09 -2.59
C ILE A 4 26.02 -19.49 -2.22
N ASN A 5 25.81 -20.78 -1.92
CA ASN A 5 24.51 -21.31 -1.51
C ASN A 5 24.15 -20.88 -0.07
N GLN A 6 25.13 -20.67 0.81
CA GLN A 6 24.92 -20.13 2.15
C GLN A 6 24.64 -18.62 2.13
N ASP A 7 25.38 -17.86 1.33
CA ASP A 7 25.19 -16.42 1.21
C ASP A 7 23.80 -16.09 0.63
N LEU A 8 23.36 -16.83 -0.39
CA LEU A 8 22.02 -16.69 -0.96
C LEU A 8 20.92 -17.04 0.05
N LYS A 9 21.08 -18.14 0.80
CA LYS A 9 20.11 -18.51 1.87
C LYS A 9 19.99 -17.44 2.93
N SER A 10 21.12 -16.85 3.35
CA SER A 10 21.16 -15.76 4.31
C SER A 10 20.43 -14.52 3.75
N ALA A 11 20.69 -14.16 2.49
CA ALA A 11 20.02 -13.05 1.82
C ALA A 11 18.50 -13.24 1.73
N ILE A 12 18.04 -14.44 1.34
CA ILE A 12 16.61 -14.78 1.30
C ILE A 12 15.98 -14.68 2.70
N ARG A 13 16.64 -15.20 3.73
CA ARG A 13 16.16 -15.09 5.11
C ARG A 13 16.04 -13.63 5.55
N ASN A 14 17.03 -12.81 5.27
CA ASN A 14 17.00 -11.39 5.61
C ASN A 14 15.88 -10.66 4.87
N PHE A 15 15.65 -10.98 3.60
CA PHE A 15 14.52 -10.45 2.82
C PHE A 15 13.17 -10.76 3.49
N TYR A 16 12.94 -12.01 3.88
CA TYR A 16 11.70 -12.42 4.55
C TYR A 16 11.47 -11.73 5.91
N ILE A 17 12.54 -11.33 6.61
CA ILE A 17 12.45 -10.65 7.90
C ILE A 17 12.29 -9.14 7.72
N ALA A 18 13.03 -8.55 6.79
CA ALA A 18 13.08 -7.11 6.58
C ALA A 18 11.75 -6.56 6.03
N ILE A 19 11.11 -7.26 5.08
CA ILE A 19 9.86 -6.80 4.46
C ILE A 19 8.73 -6.59 5.51
N PRO A 20 8.41 -7.55 6.39
CA PRO A 20 7.43 -7.33 7.46
C PRO A 20 7.80 -6.19 8.43
N GLN A 21 9.08 -6.02 8.73
CA GLN A 21 9.54 -4.93 9.61
C GLN A 21 9.33 -3.56 8.96
N ILE A 22 9.69 -3.42 7.68
CA ILE A 22 9.45 -2.21 6.90
C ILE A 22 7.94 -1.90 6.84
N ASN A 23 7.10 -2.90 6.53
CA ASN A 23 5.64 -2.72 6.50
C ASN A 23 5.08 -2.26 7.85
N LYS A 24 5.62 -2.78 8.96
CA LYS A 24 5.23 -2.38 10.30
C LYS A 24 5.60 -0.92 10.58
N GLU A 25 6.80 -0.48 10.21
CA GLU A 25 7.20 0.91 10.41
C GLU A 25 6.40 1.88 9.54
N ILE A 26 6.14 1.54 8.28
CA ILE A 26 5.22 2.31 7.43
C ILE A 26 3.85 2.42 8.10
N THR A 27 3.31 1.32 8.63
CA THR A 27 2.03 1.34 9.35
C THR A 27 2.08 2.22 10.59
N ASN A 28 3.20 2.24 11.33
CA ASN A 28 3.37 3.10 12.50
C ASN A 28 3.40 4.58 12.13
N ILE A 29 4.09 4.94 11.05
CA ILE A 29 4.10 6.33 10.53
C ILE A 29 2.68 6.73 10.15
N LEU A 30 1.96 5.86 9.43
CA LEU A 30 0.59 6.12 9.00
C LEU A 30 -0.43 6.18 10.14
N ARG A 31 -0.13 5.58 11.30
CA ARG A 31 -0.94 5.73 12.52
C ARG A 31 -0.76 7.07 13.22
N GLN A 32 0.35 7.76 12.99
CA GLN A 32 0.60 9.09 13.57
C GLN A 32 -0.15 10.17 12.79
N ILE A 33 -0.53 9.89 11.55
CA ILE A 33 -1.51 10.69 10.82
C ILE A 33 -2.87 10.36 11.43
N GLU A 34 -3.43 11.30 12.21
CA GLU A 34 -4.75 11.17 12.81
C GLU A 34 -5.80 11.13 11.69
N LEU A 35 -6.17 9.92 11.28
CA LEU A 35 -7.29 9.76 10.37
C LEU A 35 -8.59 10.14 11.10
N LYS A 36 -9.46 10.90 10.44
CA LYS A 36 -10.65 11.54 11.03
C LYS A 36 -11.54 10.61 11.86
N SER A 37 -11.59 9.32 11.53
CA SER A 37 -12.48 8.38 12.23
C SER A 37 -11.99 7.97 13.63
N GLY A 38 -10.77 8.37 14.03
CA GLY A 38 -10.14 7.90 15.26
C GLY A 38 -9.85 6.39 15.27
N GLN A 39 -10.12 5.69 14.16
CA GLN A 39 -9.81 4.28 14.00
C GLN A 39 -8.45 4.11 13.33
N VAL A 40 -7.66 3.21 13.90
CA VAL A 40 -6.43 2.73 13.29
C VAL A 40 -6.78 1.84 12.09
N LEU A 41 -6.41 2.28 10.88
CA LEU A 41 -6.49 1.45 9.69
C LEU A 41 -5.42 0.35 9.70
N SER A 42 -5.76 -0.82 9.17
CA SER A 42 -4.79 -1.87 8.89
C SER A 42 -3.94 -1.51 7.67
N PHE A 43 -2.75 -2.13 7.55
CA PHE A 43 -1.89 -1.96 6.38
C PHE A 43 -2.62 -2.27 5.07
N GLU A 44 -3.47 -3.28 5.07
CA GLU A 44 -4.22 -3.67 3.89
C GLU A 44 -5.32 -2.67 3.52
N GLN A 45 -5.90 -1.98 4.50
CA GLN A 45 -6.85 -0.89 4.30
C GLN A 45 -6.14 0.35 3.74
N ILE A 46 -4.99 0.69 4.30
CA ILE A 46 -4.12 1.77 3.82
C ILE A 46 -3.70 1.53 2.36
N THR A 47 -3.22 0.34 2.05
CA THR A 47 -2.81 0.01 0.67
C THR A 47 -3.99 0.03 -0.28
N ALA A 48 -5.21 -0.32 0.17
CA ALA A 48 -6.40 -0.15 -0.65
C ALA A 48 -6.70 1.33 -0.95
N LEU A 49 -6.59 2.22 0.04
CA LEU A 49 -6.77 3.67 -0.17
C LEU A 49 -5.75 4.23 -1.15
N SER A 50 -4.48 3.84 -1.03
CA SER A 50 -3.41 4.23 -1.96
C SER A 50 -3.68 3.77 -3.40
N ILE A 51 -4.16 2.53 -3.59
CA ILE A 51 -4.54 2.01 -4.91
C ILE A 51 -5.72 2.78 -5.49
N ILE A 52 -6.77 3.02 -4.68
CA ILE A 52 -7.96 3.78 -5.11
C ILE A 52 -7.56 5.19 -5.56
N HIS A 53 -6.75 5.88 -4.76
CA HIS A 53 -6.25 7.22 -5.07
C HIS A 53 -5.45 7.26 -6.38
N SER A 54 -4.53 6.30 -6.55
CA SER A 54 -3.66 6.23 -7.74
C SER A 54 -4.42 5.97 -9.04
N ASN A 55 -5.63 5.40 -8.96
CA ASN A 55 -6.47 5.09 -10.12
C ASN A 55 -7.64 6.08 -10.28
N GLU A 56 -7.76 7.10 -9.42
CA GLU A 56 -8.92 7.99 -9.23
C GLU A 56 -10.20 7.25 -8.78
N SER A 57 -10.54 6.15 -9.45
CA SER A 57 -11.61 5.23 -9.08
C SER A 57 -11.28 3.80 -9.51
N ILE A 58 -11.83 2.81 -8.81
CA ILE A 58 -11.59 1.39 -9.10
C ILE A 58 -12.80 0.53 -8.73
N THR A 59 -13.02 -0.57 -9.41
CA THR A 59 -14.02 -1.57 -9.03
C THR A 59 -13.48 -2.51 -7.94
N ILE A 60 -14.40 -3.19 -7.23
CA ILE A 60 -14.02 -4.23 -6.25
C ILE A 60 -13.22 -5.37 -6.91
N ASN A 61 -13.47 -5.66 -8.19
CA ASN A 61 -12.73 -6.70 -8.92
C ASN A 61 -11.29 -6.29 -9.17
N GLU A 62 -11.08 -5.10 -9.71
CA GLU A 62 -9.74 -4.57 -9.99
C GLU A 62 -8.94 -4.41 -8.69
N LEU A 63 -9.57 -3.94 -7.59
CA LEU A 63 -8.89 -3.89 -6.29
C LEU A 63 -8.48 -5.31 -5.80
N ALA A 64 -9.33 -6.32 -6.03
CA ALA A 64 -9.01 -7.69 -5.66
C ALA A 64 -7.84 -8.23 -6.48
N GLU A 65 -7.77 -7.92 -7.77
CA GLU A 65 -6.67 -8.28 -8.67
C GLU A 65 -5.37 -7.58 -8.25
N GLU A 66 -5.40 -6.26 -8.05
CA GLU A 66 -4.23 -5.47 -7.64
C GLU A 66 -3.64 -5.94 -6.30
N GLN A 67 -4.51 -6.22 -5.32
CA GLN A 67 -4.08 -6.70 -4.00
C GLN A 67 -3.85 -8.22 -3.96
N LYS A 68 -4.08 -8.94 -5.08
CA LYS A 68 -3.99 -10.41 -5.18
C LYS A 68 -4.80 -11.13 -4.10
N ILE A 69 -6.04 -10.71 -3.87
CA ILE A 69 -6.96 -11.29 -2.88
C ILE A 69 -8.27 -11.75 -3.53
N PHE A 70 -9.06 -12.53 -2.80
CA PHE A 70 -10.41 -12.87 -3.23
C PHE A 70 -11.31 -11.63 -3.23
N LYS A 71 -12.22 -11.55 -4.22
CA LYS A 71 -13.27 -10.52 -4.30
C LYS A 71 -14.03 -10.31 -3.01
N THR A 72 -14.29 -11.38 -2.25
CA THR A 72 -14.98 -11.31 -0.95
C THR A 72 -14.18 -10.57 0.11
N ALA A 73 -12.85 -10.68 0.10
CA ALA A 73 -11.96 -9.95 1.00
C ALA A 73 -11.88 -8.47 0.60
N ALA A 74 -11.75 -8.17 -0.70
CA ALA A 74 -11.78 -6.80 -1.22
C ALA A 74 -13.11 -6.11 -0.87
N SER A 75 -14.24 -6.79 -1.08
CA SER A 75 -15.57 -6.26 -0.76
C SER A 75 -15.73 -5.93 0.73
N LYS A 76 -15.30 -6.81 1.65
CA LYS A 76 -15.32 -6.54 3.09
C LYS A 76 -14.47 -5.33 3.47
N ARG A 77 -13.31 -5.18 2.81
CA ARG A 77 -12.40 -4.06 3.03
C ARG A 77 -13.00 -2.73 2.59
N ILE A 78 -13.55 -2.68 1.37
CA ILE A 78 -14.25 -1.50 0.85
C ILE A 78 -15.42 -1.12 1.74
N LYS A 79 -16.24 -2.09 2.17
CA LYS A 79 -17.36 -1.82 3.08
C LYS A 79 -16.90 -1.18 4.39
N LYS A 80 -15.79 -1.65 4.96
CA LYS A 80 -15.25 -1.08 6.19
C LYS A 80 -14.68 0.32 5.98
N LEU A 81 -14.04 0.58 4.83
CA LEU A 81 -13.57 1.92 4.47
C LEU A 81 -14.73 2.88 4.24
N GLU A 82 -15.81 2.43 3.60
CA GLU A 82 -17.04 3.20 3.38
C GLU A 82 -17.73 3.53 4.71
N GLU A 83 -17.86 2.55 5.61
CA GLU A 83 -18.41 2.73 6.96
C GLU A 83 -17.61 3.74 7.80
N CYS A 84 -16.32 3.90 7.51
CA CYS A 84 -15.46 4.89 8.17
C CYS A 84 -15.42 6.24 7.46
N GLY A 85 -16.13 6.41 6.33
CA GLY A 85 -16.17 7.67 5.56
C GLY A 85 -15.01 7.88 4.58
N TYR A 86 -14.11 6.90 4.42
CA TYR A 86 -12.92 7.04 3.57
C TYR A 86 -13.19 6.95 2.08
N VAL A 87 -14.21 6.19 1.71
CA VAL A 87 -14.55 5.93 0.29
C VAL A 87 -16.04 6.08 0.07
N GLN A 88 -16.40 6.37 -1.17
CA GLN A 88 -17.78 6.34 -1.64
C GLN A 88 -17.90 5.36 -2.80
N ILE A 89 -19.08 4.73 -2.89
CA ILE A 89 -19.39 3.74 -3.91
C ILE A 89 -20.47 4.30 -4.83
N PHE A 90 -20.21 4.30 -6.13
CA PHE A 90 -21.11 4.83 -7.15
C PHE A 90 -21.42 3.75 -8.19
N PRO A 91 -22.65 3.74 -8.75
CA PRO A 91 -22.94 2.90 -9.90
C PRO A 91 -22.12 3.37 -11.10
N THR A 92 -21.59 2.43 -11.87
CA THR A 92 -21.01 2.72 -13.19
C THR A 92 -22.08 2.62 -14.28
N ASP A 93 -21.72 3.00 -15.51
CA ASP A 93 -22.59 2.84 -16.68
C ASP A 93 -23.05 1.39 -16.88
N ASP A 94 -22.19 0.40 -16.58
CA ASP A 94 -22.65 -0.97 -16.33
C ASP A 94 -23.21 -1.06 -14.91
N LYS A 95 -24.54 -1.16 -14.78
CA LYS A 95 -25.24 -1.28 -13.49
C LYS A 95 -24.82 -2.51 -12.66
N ARG A 96 -24.10 -3.47 -13.26
CA ARG A 96 -23.56 -4.65 -12.57
C ARG A 96 -22.24 -4.37 -11.86
N LEU A 97 -21.59 -3.25 -12.18
CA LEU A 97 -20.33 -2.82 -11.61
C LEU A 97 -20.56 -1.60 -10.71
N LYS A 98 -19.72 -1.51 -9.68
CA LYS A 98 -19.68 -0.38 -8.75
C LYS A 98 -18.25 0.15 -8.72
N ALA A 99 -18.11 1.44 -8.95
CA ALA A 99 -16.85 2.15 -8.81
C ALA A 99 -16.72 2.64 -7.37
N VAL A 100 -15.49 2.63 -6.87
CA VAL A 100 -15.10 3.12 -5.56
C VAL A 100 -14.10 4.26 -5.78
N CYS A 101 -14.34 5.42 -5.18
CA CYS A 101 -13.35 6.50 -5.13
C CYS A 101 -13.19 7.00 -3.69
N LEU A 102 -12.13 7.78 -3.44
CA LEU A 102 -11.97 8.47 -2.17
C LEU A 102 -13.03 9.57 -2.03
N THR A 103 -13.37 9.92 -0.80
CA THR A 103 -14.08 11.19 -0.55
C THR A 103 -13.10 12.34 -0.68
N LEU A 104 -13.59 13.53 -1.08
CA LEU A 104 -12.76 14.72 -1.29
C LEU A 104 -11.94 15.10 -0.04
N GLU A 105 -12.54 14.91 1.14
CA GLU A 105 -11.89 15.17 2.42
C GLU A 105 -10.75 14.21 2.73
N GLU A 106 -10.82 12.99 2.21
CA GLU A 106 -9.88 11.91 2.51
C GLU A 106 -8.81 11.80 1.44
N GLU A 107 -9.07 12.33 0.25
CA GLU A 107 -8.05 12.61 -0.76
C GLU A 107 -7.01 13.61 -0.22
N LEU A 108 -7.45 14.71 0.39
CA LEU A 108 -6.57 15.67 1.05
C LEU A 108 -5.77 15.05 2.21
N LEU A 109 -6.42 14.22 3.03
CA LEU A 109 -5.77 13.56 4.17
C LEU A 109 -4.75 12.51 3.71
N LEU A 110 -5.04 11.77 2.64
CA LEU A 110 -4.12 10.81 2.07
C LEU A 110 -2.93 11.51 1.42
N GLU A 111 -3.13 12.69 0.84
CA GLU A 111 -2.04 13.52 0.33
C GLU A 111 -1.12 14.00 1.47
N GLU A 112 -1.69 14.49 2.58
CA GLU A 112 -0.93 14.82 3.79
C GLU A 112 -0.19 13.60 4.36
N ALA A 113 -0.84 12.43 4.39
CA ALA A 113 -0.23 11.18 4.80
C ALA A 113 0.94 10.78 3.89
N THR A 114 0.78 10.97 2.58
CA THR A 114 1.80 10.70 1.57
C THR A 114 2.99 11.62 1.74
N VAL A 115 2.76 12.91 2.03
CA VAL A 115 3.82 13.88 2.33
C VAL A 115 4.57 13.50 3.60
N ALA A 116 3.86 13.17 4.68
CA ALA A 116 4.48 12.76 5.95
C ALA A 116 5.29 11.45 5.82
N LEU A 117 4.77 10.48 5.07
CA LEU A 117 5.48 9.24 4.75
C LEU A 117 6.71 9.50 3.90
N THR A 118 6.58 10.32 2.85
CA THR A 118 7.71 10.72 1.98
C THR A 118 8.79 11.41 2.78
N HIS A 119 8.42 12.32 3.69
CA HIS A 119 9.37 13.00 4.56
C HIS A 119 10.07 12.02 5.51
N SER A 120 9.32 11.12 6.15
CA SER A 120 9.88 10.12 7.08
C SER A 120 10.82 9.14 6.38
N ILE A 121 10.45 8.68 5.18
CA ILE A 121 11.31 7.83 4.35
C ILE A 121 12.54 8.59 3.90
N LYS A 122 12.40 9.85 3.44
CA LYS A 122 13.53 10.69 3.03
C LYS A 122 14.53 10.89 4.17
N GLN A 123 14.08 11.16 5.40
CA GLN A 123 14.96 11.22 6.57
C GLN A 123 15.70 9.90 6.82
N CYS A 124 15.05 8.75 6.60
CA CYS A 124 15.71 7.45 6.71
C CYS A 124 16.76 7.24 5.60
N LEU A 125 16.49 7.74 4.39
CA LEU A 125 17.39 7.65 3.23
C LEU A 125 18.61 8.55 3.35
N ASP A 126 18.44 9.77 3.88
CA ASP A 126 19.54 10.72 4.16
C ASP A 126 20.63 10.10 5.06
N CYS A 127 20.26 9.09 5.86
CA CYS A 127 21.18 8.38 6.75
C CYS A 127 22.04 7.32 6.04
N CYS A 128 21.66 6.83 4.86
CA CYS A 128 22.20 5.57 4.32
C CYS A 128 22.44 5.51 2.80
N LYS A 129 21.79 6.33 1.95
CA LYS A 129 21.82 6.20 0.47
C LYS A 129 21.48 7.50 -0.27
N THR A 130 21.75 7.54 -1.58
CA THR A 130 21.25 8.59 -2.49
C THR A 130 19.81 8.31 -2.93
N GLU A 131 19.06 9.35 -3.35
CA GLU A 131 17.68 9.21 -3.88
C GLU A 131 17.62 8.24 -5.08
N GLN A 132 18.60 8.33 -5.99
CA GLN A 132 18.69 7.47 -7.18
C GLN A 132 18.84 5.98 -6.82
N GLU A 133 19.70 5.64 -5.86
CA GLU A 133 19.87 4.24 -5.43
C GLU A 133 18.60 3.66 -4.80
N PHE A 134 17.77 4.51 -4.19
CA PHE A 134 16.48 4.08 -3.65
C PHE A 134 15.48 3.81 -4.77
N GLU A 135 15.39 4.68 -5.77
CA GLU A 135 14.55 4.48 -6.95
C GLU A 135 14.91 3.17 -7.67
N GLU A 136 16.21 2.96 -7.94
CA GLU A 136 16.71 1.73 -8.58
C GLU A 136 16.39 0.48 -7.74
N PHE A 137 16.50 0.57 -6.41
CA PHE A 137 16.11 -0.53 -5.52
C PHE A 137 14.62 -0.83 -5.58
N VAL A 138 13.76 0.20 -5.61
CA VAL A 138 12.31 0.02 -5.75
C VAL A 138 11.96 -0.61 -7.09
N GLU A 139 12.59 -0.20 -8.19
CA GLU A 139 12.41 -0.81 -9.51
C GLU A 139 12.76 -2.29 -9.52
N GLN A 140 13.88 -2.67 -8.86
CA GLN A 140 14.25 -4.07 -8.72
C GLN A 140 13.21 -4.88 -7.93
N LEU A 141 12.63 -4.32 -6.87
CA LEU A 141 11.53 -4.95 -6.14
C LEU A 141 10.27 -5.12 -7.01
N ILE A 142 9.93 -4.13 -7.82
CA ILE A 142 8.80 -4.19 -8.76
C ILE A 142 9.04 -5.28 -9.81
N TYR A 143 10.24 -5.35 -10.37
CA TYR A 143 10.62 -6.42 -11.29
C TYR A 143 10.53 -7.79 -10.62
N PHE A 144 11.05 -7.93 -9.40
CA PHE A 144 10.97 -9.17 -8.64
C PHE A 144 9.52 -9.58 -8.36
N LYS A 145 8.62 -8.65 -8.01
CA LYS A 145 7.17 -8.90 -7.86
C LYS A 145 6.57 -9.55 -9.12
N LYS A 146 6.98 -9.10 -10.32
CA LYS A 146 6.48 -9.64 -11.60
C LYS A 146 6.89 -11.09 -11.84
N LEU A 147 7.94 -11.59 -11.19
CA LEU A 147 8.36 -13.00 -11.30
C LEU A 147 7.45 -13.97 -10.53
N PHE A 148 6.59 -13.46 -9.62
CA PHE A 148 5.61 -14.24 -8.87
C PHE A 148 4.18 -14.09 -9.44
N ILE A 149 4.03 -13.61 -10.67
CA ILE A 149 2.77 -13.47 -11.42
C ILE A 149 2.85 -14.42 -12.61
#